data_AF-A0AAU0M062-F1
#
_entry.id   AF-A0AAU0M062-F1
#
_cell.length_a   1.000
_cell.length_b   1.000
_cell.length_c   1.000
_cell.angle_alpha   90.00
_cell.angle_beta   90.00
_cell.angle_gamma   90.00
#
_symmetry.space_group_name_H-M   'P 1'
#
loop_
_entity.id
_entity.type
_entity.pdbx_description
1 polymer ?
#
loop_
_entity_poly.entity_id
_entity_poly.type
_entity_poly.pdbx_seq_one_letter_code
_entity_poly.pdbx_strand_id
1 'polypeptide(L)'
;MNESSYILIGNKLKWTRESLLLTAKEVSQLSSIPVTTLRRVENGDKKSIEKWINELCYLYQINRTKIYSSQYNIPNWKILRRNVLAVHRGNILYLKYINKRPFPRKAIEFRMMQTSFINSYKNTSEIRAFLQKTYNWTFSYEAIVMALDSLAEEHLIEIENVKVNPRSYRKTRKKSNNILSELSLLTIKLEELTDSELNHSVTPAYDRMAAMLLILNNEVISRGNLYEKINYTNAYKNHQRSLKVLENLKLVEQTEEKPNSSKQKYRITSKGRELLNSNGI
;
A
#
# COMPACT_ATOMS: atom_id res chain seq x y z
N MET A 1 15.72 7.41 -18.45
CA MET A 1 15.15 6.81 -17.22
C MET A 1 14.03 5.87 -17.62
N ASN A 2 14.06 4.63 -17.13
CA ASN A 2 13.08 3.61 -17.50
C ASN A 2 11.81 3.77 -16.63
N GLU A 3 10.71 3.17 -17.05
CA GLU A 3 9.40 3.27 -16.38
C GLU A 3 9.42 2.83 -14.91
N SER A 4 10.12 1.73 -14.62
CA SER A 4 10.42 1.26 -13.25
C SER A 4 11.07 2.33 -12.37
N SER A 5 11.87 3.25 -12.93
CA SER A 5 12.49 4.35 -12.17
C SER A 5 11.47 5.40 -11.72
N TYR A 6 10.43 5.65 -12.50
CA TYR A 6 9.39 6.62 -12.14
C TYR A 6 8.46 6.08 -11.06
N ILE A 7 8.16 4.78 -11.08
CA ILE A 7 7.42 4.11 -10.00
C ILE A 7 8.17 4.26 -8.67
N LEU A 8 9.48 4.03 -8.66
CA LEU A 8 10.31 4.22 -7.46
C LEU A 8 10.24 5.67 -6.95
N ILE A 9 10.26 6.65 -7.86
CA ILE A 9 10.14 8.08 -7.52
C ILE A 9 8.77 8.41 -6.94
N GLY A 10 7.70 7.93 -7.59
CA GLY A 10 6.33 8.10 -7.12
C GLY A 10 6.16 7.55 -5.70
N ASN A 11 6.66 6.34 -5.45
CA ASN A 11 6.67 5.72 -4.13
C ASN A 11 7.47 6.54 -3.11
N LYS A 12 8.62 7.12 -3.51
CA LYS A 12 9.39 7.98 -2.61
C LYS A 12 8.64 9.27 -2.24
N LEU A 13 7.95 9.88 -3.20
CA LEU A 13 7.12 11.07 -2.97
C LEU A 13 5.94 10.75 -2.05
N LYS A 14 5.26 9.62 -2.29
CA LYS A 14 4.17 9.11 -1.45
C LYS A 14 4.64 8.86 -0.02
N TRP A 15 5.75 8.14 0.15
CA TRP A 15 6.32 7.84 1.46
C TRP A 15 6.71 9.11 2.23
N THR A 16 7.24 10.10 1.52
CA THR A 16 7.55 11.42 2.10
C THR A 16 6.29 12.11 2.62
N ARG A 17 5.23 12.15 1.80
CA ARG A 17 3.94 12.73 2.18
C ARG A 17 3.38 12.07 3.44
N GLU A 18 3.38 10.74 3.48
CA GLU A 18 2.82 9.99 4.60
C GLU A 18 3.70 10.06 5.86
N SER A 19 5.02 10.15 5.70
CA SER A 19 5.95 10.43 6.80
C SER A 19 5.68 11.77 7.46
N LEU A 20 5.23 12.77 6.69
CA LEU A 20 4.76 14.07 7.19
C LEU A 20 3.31 14.05 7.69
N LEU A 21 2.61 12.90 7.62
CA LEU A 21 1.20 12.71 7.99
C LEU A 21 0.22 13.59 7.20
N LEU A 22 0.61 13.96 5.98
CA LEU A 22 -0.22 14.72 5.06
C LEU A 22 -1.08 13.78 4.21
N THR A 23 -2.32 14.16 3.99
CA THR A 23 -3.22 13.52 3.04
C THR A 23 -3.00 14.09 1.64
N ALA A 24 -3.41 13.35 0.61
CA ALA A 24 -3.36 13.85 -0.77
C ALA A 24 -4.19 15.14 -0.95
N LYS A 25 -5.31 15.28 -0.22
CA LYS A 25 -6.14 16.49 -0.24
C LYS A 25 -5.41 17.70 0.33
N GLU A 26 -4.67 17.53 1.41
CA GLU A 26 -3.94 18.64 2.03
C GLU A 26 -2.73 19.05 1.20
N VAL A 27 -2.01 18.09 0.60
CA VAL A 27 -0.96 18.41 -0.36
C VAL A 27 -1.55 19.16 -1.55
N SER A 28 -2.70 18.72 -2.07
CA SER A 28 -3.38 19.44 -3.14
C SER A 28 -3.71 20.89 -2.78
N GLN A 29 -4.09 21.16 -1.53
CA GLN A 29 -4.35 22.53 -1.06
C GLN A 29 -3.08 23.35 -0.86
N LEU A 30 -1.96 22.71 -0.53
CA LEU A 30 -0.66 23.37 -0.32
C LEU A 30 0.09 23.65 -1.63
N SER A 31 -0.01 22.75 -2.62
CA SER A 31 0.70 22.86 -3.91
C SER A 31 -0.18 23.28 -5.09
N SER A 32 -1.50 23.33 -4.90
CA SER A 32 -2.49 23.48 -5.99
C SER A 32 -2.49 22.35 -7.03
N ILE A 33 -1.83 21.22 -6.73
CA ILE A 33 -1.85 20.03 -7.61
C ILE A 33 -3.16 19.26 -7.36
N PRO A 34 -3.99 18.94 -8.36
CA PRO A 34 -5.20 18.16 -8.15
C PRO A 34 -4.91 16.79 -7.50
N VAL A 35 -5.80 16.33 -6.61
CA VAL A 35 -5.65 15.05 -5.90
C VAL A 35 -5.44 13.87 -6.86
N THR A 36 -6.16 13.85 -7.99
CA THR A 36 -6.03 12.82 -9.02
C THR A 36 -4.66 12.85 -9.69
N THR A 37 -4.14 14.04 -9.98
CA THR A 37 -2.78 14.23 -10.50
C THR A 37 -1.72 13.81 -9.50
N LEU A 38 -1.90 14.17 -8.22
CA LEU A 38 -0.99 13.73 -7.16
C LEU A 38 -0.94 12.20 -7.05
N ARG A 39 -2.09 11.53 -7.16
CA ARG A 39 -2.14 10.05 -7.19
C ARG A 39 -1.39 9.49 -8.40
N ARG A 40 -1.54 10.08 -9.59
CA ARG A 40 -0.78 9.67 -10.78
C ARG A 40 0.73 9.83 -10.57
N VAL A 41 1.16 10.96 -10.00
CA VAL A 41 2.56 11.18 -9.62
C VAL A 41 3.06 10.10 -8.66
N GLU A 42 2.28 9.83 -7.60
CA GLU A 42 2.63 8.83 -6.59
C GLU A 42 2.63 7.39 -7.11
N ASN A 43 1.89 7.12 -8.19
CA ASN A 43 1.86 5.84 -8.89
C ASN A 43 2.94 5.71 -9.98
N GLY A 44 3.77 6.74 -10.21
CA GLY A 44 4.86 6.66 -11.18
C GLY A 44 4.57 7.21 -12.57
N ASP A 45 3.47 7.94 -12.76
CA ASP A 45 3.17 8.55 -14.07
C ASP A 45 4.27 9.55 -14.48
N LYS A 46 5.03 9.19 -15.52
CA LYS A 46 6.17 9.97 -16.02
C LYS A 46 5.84 11.42 -16.32
N LYS A 47 4.79 11.66 -17.12
CA LYS A 47 4.41 13.02 -17.56
C LYS A 47 4.03 13.89 -16.37
N SER A 48 3.33 13.31 -15.41
CA SER A 48 2.91 13.99 -14.19
C SER A 48 4.10 14.27 -13.26
N ILE A 49 5.02 13.31 -13.09
CA ILE A 49 6.23 13.50 -12.29
C ILE A 49 7.10 14.61 -12.88
N GLU A 50 7.40 14.56 -14.17
CA GLU A 50 8.26 15.56 -14.82
C GLU A 50 7.70 16.98 -14.67
N LYS A 51 6.36 17.11 -14.72
CA LYS A 51 5.68 18.39 -14.54
C LYS A 51 5.72 18.90 -13.10
N TRP A 52 5.52 18.05 -12.09
CA TRP A 52 5.19 18.49 -10.73
C TRP A 52 6.25 18.20 -9.67
N ILE A 53 7.36 17.55 -10.05
CA ILE A 53 8.38 17.14 -9.08
C ILE A 53 9.05 18.33 -8.40
N ASN A 54 9.20 19.48 -9.08
CA ASN A 54 9.82 20.66 -8.48
C ASN A 54 8.97 21.20 -7.32
N GLU A 55 7.66 21.35 -7.56
CA GLU A 55 6.68 21.84 -6.59
C GLU A 55 6.60 20.90 -5.38
N LEU A 56 6.58 19.59 -5.62
CA LEU A 56 6.56 18.61 -4.53
C LEU A 56 7.88 18.54 -3.77
N CYS A 57 9.02 18.60 -4.46
CA CYS A 57 10.34 18.65 -3.82
C CYS A 57 10.48 19.89 -2.94
N TYR A 58 10.03 21.04 -3.43
CA TYR A 58 9.98 22.27 -2.64
C TYR A 58 9.05 22.11 -1.44
N LEU A 59 7.80 21.67 -1.64
CA LEU A 59 6.83 21.49 -0.55
C LEU A 59 7.34 20.55 0.56
N TYR A 60 8.02 19.47 0.19
CA TYR A 60 8.57 18.49 1.13
C TYR A 60 9.98 18.82 1.62
N GLN A 61 10.60 19.87 1.07
CA GLN A 61 12.00 20.25 1.33
C GLN A 61 12.97 19.07 1.13
N ILE A 62 12.80 18.37 0.01
CA ILE A 62 13.69 17.31 -0.45
C ILE A 62 14.43 17.78 -1.71
N ASN A 63 15.71 17.45 -1.80
CA ASN A 63 16.48 17.74 -3.00
C ASN A 63 16.00 16.86 -4.17
N ARG A 64 15.56 17.51 -5.25
CA ARG A 64 15.10 16.87 -6.48
C ARG A 64 16.10 15.87 -7.06
N THR A 65 17.38 16.21 -7.15
CA THR A 65 18.39 15.31 -7.74
C THR A 65 18.53 14.02 -6.94
N LYS A 66 18.37 14.12 -5.61
CA LYS A 66 18.39 12.95 -4.72
C LYS A 66 17.18 12.04 -4.94
N ILE A 67 15.99 12.58 -5.20
CA ILE A 67 14.80 11.74 -5.44
C ILE A 67 14.98 10.80 -6.63
N TYR A 68 15.65 11.26 -7.69
CA TYR A 68 15.94 10.43 -8.87
C TYR A 68 16.95 9.32 -8.61
N SER A 69 17.79 9.44 -7.56
CA SER A 69 18.75 8.40 -7.23
C SER A 69 18.06 7.20 -6.61
N SER A 70 18.31 6.00 -7.13
CA SER A 70 17.79 4.74 -6.58
C SER A 70 18.24 4.54 -5.13
N GLN A 71 19.50 4.89 -4.83
CA GLN A 71 20.14 4.73 -3.52
C GLN A 71 19.71 5.77 -2.47
N TYR A 72 18.95 6.80 -2.87
CA TYR A 72 18.52 7.82 -1.91
C TYR A 72 17.45 7.28 -0.96
N ASN A 73 17.80 7.26 0.32
CA ASN A 73 16.89 6.98 1.42
C ASN A 73 16.20 8.27 1.90
N ILE A 74 14.89 8.20 2.06
CA ILE A 74 14.10 9.32 2.55
C ILE A 74 14.51 9.60 4.01
N PRO A 75 14.75 10.87 4.39
CA PRO A 75 15.09 11.23 5.75
C PRO A 75 13.99 10.81 6.74
N ASN A 76 14.39 10.55 7.99
CA ASN A 76 13.44 10.33 9.07
C ASN A 76 12.45 11.51 9.18
N TRP A 77 11.20 11.23 9.54
CA TRP A 77 10.14 12.22 9.72
C TRP A 77 10.55 13.44 10.57
N LYS A 78 11.41 13.27 11.59
CA LYS A 78 11.92 14.39 12.41
C LYS A 78 12.72 15.39 11.57
N ILE A 79 13.58 14.87 10.70
CA ILE A 79 14.42 15.68 9.79
C ILE A 79 13.53 16.33 8.74
N LEU A 80 12.64 15.56 8.10
CA LEU A 80 11.69 16.09 7.11
C LEU A 80 10.87 17.24 7.69
N ARG A 81 10.26 17.01 8.86
CA ARG A 81 9.45 18.02 9.55
C ARG A 81 10.26 19.27 9.87
N ARG A 82 11.50 19.13 10.36
CA ARG A 82 12.37 20.26 10.66
C ARG A 82 12.68 21.09 9.41
N ASN A 83 13.06 20.43 8.32
CA ASN A 83 13.41 21.10 7.06
C ASN A 83 12.20 21.87 6.51
N VAL A 84 11.06 21.21 6.50
CA VAL A 84 9.77 21.78 6.10
C VAL A 84 9.41 23.00 6.96
N LEU A 85 9.48 22.89 8.28
CA LEU A 85 9.16 24.01 9.17
C LEU A 85 10.15 25.16 9.03
N ALA A 86 11.43 24.89 8.75
CA ALA A 86 12.42 25.95 8.54
C ALA A 86 12.05 26.86 7.37
N VAL A 87 11.54 26.29 6.27
CA VAL A 87 11.17 27.05 5.07
C VAL A 87 9.75 27.59 5.13
N HIS A 88 8.81 26.82 5.68
CA HIS A 88 7.38 27.17 5.68
C HIS A 88 6.87 27.75 7.01
N ARG A 89 7.75 28.18 7.93
CA ARG A 89 7.37 28.76 9.24
C ARG A 89 6.40 29.94 9.17
N GLY A 90 6.39 30.70 8.07
CA GLY A 90 5.45 31.81 7.87
C GLY A 90 4.13 31.43 7.20
N ASN A 91 3.99 30.18 6.72
CA ASN A 91 2.80 29.74 6.01
C ASN A 91 1.79 29.12 6.98
N ILE A 92 0.75 29.88 7.33
CA ILE A 92 -0.29 29.48 8.28
C ILE A 92 -1.00 28.19 7.85
N LEU A 93 -1.30 28.03 6.56
CA LEU A 93 -1.96 26.83 6.04
C LEU A 93 -1.07 25.60 6.20
N TYR A 94 0.23 25.77 5.94
CA TYR A 94 1.22 24.72 6.12
C TYR A 94 1.32 24.31 7.60
N LEU A 95 1.48 25.29 8.49
CA LEU A 95 1.55 25.06 9.94
C LEU A 95 0.30 24.33 10.46
N LYS A 96 -0.88 24.71 9.97
CA LYS A 96 -2.14 24.03 10.30
C LYS A 96 -2.09 22.54 9.95
N TYR A 97 -1.68 22.19 8.74
CA TYR A 97 -1.67 20.79 8.32
C TYR A 97 -0.56 19.96 8.93
N ILE A 98 0.64 20.53 9.13
CA ILE A 98 1.74 19.77 9.73
C ILE A 98 1.56 19.58 11.24
N ASN A 99 0.85 20.47 11.93
CA ASN A 99 0.59 20.37 13.37
C ASN A 99 -0.71 19.64 13.72
N LYS A 100 -1.53 19.31 12.73
CA LYS A 100 -2.81 18.63 12.98
C LYS A 100 -2.61 17.30 13.70
N ARG A 101 -3.63 16.88 14.44
CA ARG A 101 -3.73 15.51 14.94
C ARG A 101 -3.99 14.56 13.74
N PRO A 102 -3.15 13.54 13.52
CA PRO A 102 -3.37 12.56 12.46
C PRO A 102 -4.51 11.60 12.79
N PHE A 103 -4.91 10.79 11.80
CA PHE A 103 -5.76 9.63 12.05
C PHE A 103 -5.01 8.58 12.90
N PRO A 104 -5.69 7.85 13.81
CA PRO A 104 -5.05 6.91 14.72
C PRO A 104 -4.17 5.87 14.02
N ARG A 105 -4.66 5.29 12.92
CA ARG A 105 -3.89 4.32 12.11
C ARG A 105 -2.56 4.90 11.62
N LYS A 106 -2.58 6.09 11.01
CA LYS A 106 -1.35 6.75 10.53
C LYS A 106 -0.44 7.19 11.67
N ALA A 107 -0.99 7.57 12.83
CA ALA A 107 -0.20 7.85 14.02
C ALA A 107 0.58 6.61 14.48
N ILE A 108 -0.08 5.46 14.53
CA ILE A 108 0.55 4.19 14.89
C ILE A 108 1.62 3.81 13.87
N GLU A 109 1.26 3.76 12.60
CA GLU A 109 2.10 3.30 11.48
C GLU A 109 3.36 4.17 11.29
N PHE A 110 3.22 5.50 11.25
CA PHE A 110 4.32 6.40 10.92
C PHE A 110 5.04 7.01 12.13
N ARG A 111 4.55 6.77 13.35
CA ARG A 111 5.21 7.28 14.57
C ARG A 111 5.50 6.18 15.57
N MET A 112 4.49 5.47 16.04
CA MET A 112 4.72 4.45 17.08
C MET A 112 5.56 3.29 16.57
N MET A 113 5.27 2.77 15.37
CA MET A 113 6.01 1.65 14.78
C MET A 113 7.48 1.99 14.46
N GLN A 114 7.86 3.27 14.45
CA GLN A 114 9.25 3.70 14.28
C GLN A 114 10.05 3.67 15.59
N THR A 115 9.42 3.29 16.71
CA THR A 115 10.04 3.21 18.04
C THR A 115 10.11 1.77 18.53
N SER A 116 10.88 1.50 19.59
CA SER A 116 10.93 0.18 20.23
C SER A 116 9.71 -0.13 21.10
N PHE A 117 8.80 0.83 21.33
CA PHE A 117 7.70 0.73 22.28
C PHE A 117 6.81 -0.51 22.08
N ILE A 118 6.47 -0.80 20.82
CA ILE A 118 5.60 -1.92 20.44
C ILE A 118 6.39 -3.14 19.93
N ASN A 119 7.70 -3.23 20.25
CA ASN A 119 8.47 -4.46 19.97
C ASN A 119 8.07 -5.61 20.91
N SER A 120 7.48 -5.29 22.07
CA SER A 120 6.80 -6.22 22.98
C SER A 120 5.30 -6.02 22.93
N TYR A 121 4.54 -6.98 23.47
CA TYR A 121 3.09 -6.89 23.53
C TYR A 121 2.66 -5.71 24.41
N LYS A 122 1.74 -4.92 23.87
CA LYS A 122 1.17 -3.72 24.48
C LYS A 122 -0.34 -3.73 24.31
N ASN A 123 -1.06 -3.47 25.38
CA ASN A 123 -2.51 -3.33 25.29
C ASN A 123 -2.90 -1.95 24.74
N THR A 124 -4.17 -1.81 24.33
CA THR A 124 -4.72 -0.58 23.77
C THR A 124 -4.54 0.64 24.68
N SER A 125 -4.66 0.47 26.00
CA SER A 125 -4.51 1.56 26.98
C SER A 125 -3.07 2.07 27.05
N GLU A 126 -2.09 1.17 27.04
CA GLU A 126 -0.66 1.52 26.97
C GLU A 126 -0.34 2.26 25.66
N ILE A 127 -0.85 1.78 24.53
CA ILE A 127 -0.66 2.43 23.21
C ILE A 127 -1.25 3.84 23.20
N ARG A 128 -2.46 4.02 23.74
CA ARG A 128 -3.11 5.33 23.87
C ARG A 128 -2.30 6.28 24.75
N ALA A 129 -1.83 5.80 25.91
CA ALA A 129 -1.01 6.58 26.83
C ALA A 129 0.32 7.00 26.18
N PHE A 130 0.95 6.11 25.41
CA PHE A 130 2.18 6.40 24.69
C PHE A 130 2.00 7.51 23.65
N LEU A 131 0.94 7.44 22.83
CA LEU A 131 0.65 8.46 21.82
C LEU A 131 0.35 9.84 22.45
N GLN A 132 -0.39 9.84 23.56
CA GLN A 132 -0.65 11.07 24.32
C GLN A 132 0.65 11.65 24.91
N LYS A 133 1.43 10.85 25.63
CA LYS A 133 2.65 11.32 26.31
C LYS A 133 3.73 11.78 25.33
N THR A 134 3.90 11.08 24.22
CA THR A 134 5.02 11.31 23.29
C THR A 134 4.71 12.38 22.23
N TYR A 135 3.46 12.44 21.77
CA TYR A 135 3.07 13.28 20.63
C TYR A 135 1.96 14.28 20.96
N ASN A 136 1.45 14.29 22.19
CA ASN A 136 0.31 15.09 22.62
C ASN A 136 -0.95 14.83 21.76
N TRP A 137 -1.16 13.57 21.36
CA TRP A 137 -2.34 13.17 20.60
C TRP A 137 -3.28 12.30 21.44
N THR A 138 -4.47 12.84 21.69
CA THR A 138 -5.54 12.12 22.38
C THR A 138 -6.41 11.40 21.36
N PHE A 139 -6.66 10.11 21.57
CA PHE A 139 -7.54 9.28 20.74
C PHE A 139 -8.53 8.54 21.64
N SER A 140 -9.72 8.19 21.12
CA SER A 140 -10.63 7.29 21.85
C SER A 140 -10.07 5.87 21.86
N TYR A 141 -10.54 5.04 22.80
CA TYR A 141 -10.12 3.64 22.90
C TYR A 141 -10.49 2.87 21.62
N GLU A 142 -11.73 3.03 21.16
CA GLU A 142 -12.32 2.37 19.99
C GLU A 142 -11.55 2.74 18.71
N ALA A 143 -11.17 4.01 18.57
CA ALA A 143 -10.40 4.48 17.42
C ALA A 143 -9.00 3.85 17.34
N ILE A 144 -8.38 3.56 18.49
CA ILE A 144 -7.12 2.82 18.56
C ILE A 144 -7.34 1.34 18.24
N VAL A 145 -8.39 0.71 18.80
CA VAL A 145 -8.73 -0.70 18.49
C VAL A 145 -8.94 -0.90 17.00
N MET A 146 -9.80 -0.08 16.36
CA MET A 146 -10.05 -0.17 14.91
C MET A 146 -8.77 0.00 14.09
N ALA A 147 -7.89 0.92 14.51
CA ALA A 147 -6.62 1.14 13.83
C ALA A 147 -5.66 -0.05 13.99
N LEU A 148 -5.60 -0.66 15.17
CA LEU A 148 -4.75 -1.82 15.44
C LEU A 148 -5.28 -3.07 14.72
N ASP A 149 -6.59 -3.31 14.75
CA ASP A 149 -7.20 -4.42 14.04
C ASP A 149 -6.94 -4.32 12.52
N SER A 150 -7.08 -3.13 11.92
CA SER A 150 -6.72 -2.88 10.52
C SER A 150 -5.23 -3.13 10.22
N LEU A 151 -4.32 -2.81 11.14
CA LEU A 151 -2.88 -3.08 10.96
C LEU A 151 -2.54 -4.56 11.17
N ALA A 152 -3.31 -5.28 11.98
CA ALA A 152 -3.17 -6.71 12.19
C ALA A 152 -3.65 -7.51 10.97
N GLU A 153 -4.75 -7.08 10.35
CA GLU A 153 -5.23 -7.60 9.06
C GLU A 153 -4.18 -7.46 7.96
N GLU A 154 -3.42 -6.34 7.96
CA GLU A 154 -2.30 -6.11 7.05
C GLU A 154 -0.99 -6.78 7.49
N HIS A 155 -1.01 -7.59 8.54
CA HIS A 155 0.13 -8.31 9.10
C HIS A 155 1.31 -7.41 9.55
N LEU A 156 1.06 -6.13 9.81
CA LEU A 156 2.06 -5.19 10.32
C LEU A 156 2.28 -5.35 11.84
N ILE A 157 1.25 -5.82 12.54
CA ILE A 157 1.29 -6.15 13.96
C ILE A 157 0.67 -7.53 14.23
N GLU A 158 1.09 -8.16 15.31
CA GLU A 158 0.59 -9.44 15.82
C GLU A 158 -0.30 -9.19 17.04
N ILE A 159 -1.37 -9.99 17.17
CA ILE A 159 -2.27 -9.97 18.32
C ILE A 159 -1.97 -11.18 19.20
N GLU A 160 -1.73 -10.92 20.49
CA GLU A 160 -1.69 -11.96 21.51
C GLU A 160 -3.12 -12.30 21.95
N ASN A 161 -3.45 -13.59 21.98
CA ASN A 161 -4.72 -14.11 22.51
C ASN A 161 -5.95 -13.38 21.97
N VAL A 162 -6.25 -13.58 20.68
CA VAL A 162 -7.39 -12.97 19.93
C VAL A 162 -8.73 -13.02 20.69
N LYS A 163 -8.91 -14.01 21.57
CA LYS A 163 -10.14 -14.26 22.35
C LYS A 163 -10.21 -13.54 23.70
N VAL A 164 -9.15 -12.88 24.17
CA VAL A 164 -9.09 -12.24 25.49
C VAL A 164 -9.07 -10.73 25.35
N ASN A 165 -9.91 -10.04 26.13
CA ASN A 165 -9.90 -8.59 26.27
C ASN A 165 -9.23 -8.20 27.61
N PRO A 166 -8.35 -7.19 27.62
CA PRO A 166 -7.90 -6.40 26.49
C PRO A 166 -6.90 -7.17 25.60
N ARG A 167 -7.04 -7.03 24.28
CA ARG A 167 -6.07 -7.55 23.31
C ARG A 167 -4.73 -6.85 23.49
N SER A 168 -3.65 -7.60 23.30
CA SER A 168 -2.29 -7.06 23.28
C SER A 168 -1.67 -7.18 21.89
N TYR A 169 -0.92 -6.17 21.50
CA TYR A 169 -0.40 -6.00 20.15
C TYR A 169 1.12 -5.81 20.19
N ARG A 170 1.84 -6.38 19.22
CA ARG A 170 3.27 -6.11 19.00
C ARG A 170 3.57 -6.01 17.53
N LYS A 171 4.71 -5.42 17.14
CA LYS A 171 5.18 -5.51 15.75
C LYS A 171 5.37 -6.97 15.36
N THR A 172 4.98 -7.27 14.14
CA THR A 172 5.23 -8.58 13.55
C THR A 172 6.72 -8.92 13.61
N ARG A 173 7.05 -10.09 14.14
CA ARG A 173 8.44 -10.60 14.20
C ARG A 173 8.83 -11.34 12.95
N LYS A 174 7.84 -11.79 12.18
CA LYS A 174 8.11 -12.22 10.81
C LYS A 174 8.80 -11.04 10.13
N LYS A 175 10.00 -11.25 9.58
CA LYS A 175 10.49 -10.38 8.50
C LYS A 175 9.29 -10.23 7.58
N SER A 176 8.93 -9.01 7.17
CA SER A 176 7.95 -8.90 6.09
C SER A 176 8.59 -9.66 4.93
N ASN A 177 8.23 -10.93 4.77
CA ASN A 177 8.60 -11.68 3.60
C ASN A 177 8.04 -10.84 2.47
N ASN A 178 8.86 -10.69 1.44
CA ASN A 178 8.66 -9.80 0.32
C ASN A 178 7.29 -9.90 -0.35
N ILE A 179 6.38 -10.80 0.05
CA ILE A 179 4.97 -10.93 -0.32
C ILE A 179 4.26 -9.59 -0.56
N LEU A 180 4.39 -8.57 0.31
CA LEU A 180 3.73 -7.27 0.07
C LEU A 180 4.38 -6.46 -1.05
N SER A 181 5.70 -6.63 -1.26
CA SER A 181 6.43 -6.07 -2.41
C SER A 181 6.20 -6.88 -3.68
N GLU A 182 6.13 -8.21 -3.58
CA GLU A 182 5.90 -9.17 -4.66
C GLU A 182 4.49 -9.03 -5.21
N LEU A 183 3.50 -8.93 -4.33
CA LEU A 183 2.10 -8.72 -4.71
C LEU A 183 1.93 -7.32 -5.30
N SER A 184 2.64 -6.29 -4.79
CA SER A 184 2.64 -4.96 -5.40
C SER A 184 3.32 -4.93 -6.78
N LEU A 185 4.47 -5.58 -6.94
CA LEU A 185 5.20 -5.69 -8.21
C LEU A 185 4.41 -6.50 -9.24
N LEU A 186 3.80 -7.61 -8.81
CA LEU A 186 2.94 -8.42 -9.64
C LEU A 186 1.65 -7.68 -10.04
N THR A 187 1.08 -6.88 -9.13
CA THR A 187 -0.06 -6.00 -9.42
C THR A 187 0.29 -5.01 -10.53
N ILE A 188 1.45 -4.34 -10.43
CA ILE A 188 1.94 -3.38 -11.43
C ILE A 188 2.12 -4.07 -12.80
N LYS A 189 2.79 -5.23 -12.84
CA LYS A 189 2.99 -5.95 -14.11
C LYS A 189 1.68 -6.46 -14.72
N LEU A 190 0.70 -6.84 -13.90
CA LEU A 190 -0.61 -7.23 -14.39
C LEU A 190 -1.37 -6.03 -14.98
N GLU A 191 -1.22 -4.85 -14.37
CA GLU A 191 -1.75 -3.59 -14.92
C GLU A 191 -1.13 -3.30 -16.30
N GLU A 192 0.19 -3.33 -16.41
CA GLU A 192 0.94 -3.14 -17.68
C GLU A 192 0.52 -4.14 -18.78
N LEU A 193 0.40 -5.43 -18.43
CA LEU A 193 0.01 -6.47 -19.39
C LEU A 193 -1.43 -6.27 -19.89
N THR A 194 -2.36 -5.90 -19.00
CA THR A 194 -3.75 -5.66 -19.42
C THR A 194 -3.93 -4.41 -20.26
N ASP A 195 -3.20 -3.32 -19.97
CA ASP A 195 -3.26 -2.08 -20.74
C ASP A 195 -2.71 -2.28 -22.16
N SER A 196 -1.79 -3.24 -22.34
CA SER A 196 -1.19 -3.55 -23.65
C SER A 196 -2.01 -4.52 -24.51
N GLU A 197 -2.78 -5.44 -23.90
CA GLU A 197 -3.44 -6.54 -24.63
C GLU A 197 -4.97 -6.42 -24.69
N LEU A 198 -5.62 -5.56 -23.89
CA LEU A 198 -7.09 -5.59 -23.73
C LEU A 198 -7.76 -4.20 -23.66
N ASN A 199 -8.54 -3.86 -24.69
CA ASN A 199 -9.50 -2.74 -24.64
C ASN A 199 -10.72 -3.12 -23.79
N HIS A 200 -10.65 -2.91 -22.48
CA HIS A 200 -11.76 -3.20 -21.57
C HIS A 200 -12.48 -1.94 -21.09
N SER A 201 -13.81 -2.02 -21.03
CA SER A 201 -14.69 -0.96 -20.53
C SER A 201 -14.74 -0.86 -18.99
N VAL A 202 -14.03 -1.76 -18.28
CA VAL A 202 -14.04 -1.87 -16.81
C VAL A 202 -12.65 -2.24 -16.31
N THR A 203 -12.17 -1.53 -15.26
CA THR A 203 -10.86 -1.73 -14.62
C THR A 203 -10.81 -3.05 -13.82
N PRO A 204 -9.90 -4.00 -14.13
CA PRO A 204 -9.69 -5.21 -13.36
C PRO A 204 -9.23 -4.98 -11.90
N ALA A 205 -9.55 -5.90 -11.00
CA ALA A 205 -9.01 -5.90 -9.64
C ALA A 205 -7.62 -6.60 -9.61
N TYR A 206 -6.58 -5.84 -9.93
CA TYR A 206 -5.20 -6.33 -10.11
C TYR A 206 -4.58 -6.93 -8.85
N ASP A 207 -4.90 -6.39 -7.68
CA ASP A 207 -4.51 -6.92 -6.38
C ASP A 207 -5.03 -8.36 -6.18
N ARG A 208 -6.27 -8.60 -6.59
CA ARG A 208 -6.91 -9.92 -6.53
C ARG A 208 -6.36 -10.87 -7.57
N MET A 209 -6.04 -10.37 -8.76
CA MET A 209 -5.37 -11.16 -9.81
C MET A 209 -3.98 -11.63 -9.36
N ALA A 210 -3.19 -10.73 -8.76
CA ALA A 210 -1.88 -11.07 -8.21
C ALA A 210 -2.01 -12.15 -7.12
N ALA A 211 -2.94 -12.00 -6.19
CA ALA A 211 -3.21 -13.00 -5.16
C ALA A 211 -3.64 -14.36 -5.75
N MET A 212 -4.45 -14.38 -6.81
CA MET A 212 -4.85 -15.62 -7.48
C MET A 212 -3.64 -16.35 -8.09
N LEU A 213 -2.73 -15.64 -8.75
CA LEU A 213 -1.52 -16.25 -9.34
C LEU A 213 -0.61 -16.87 -8.29
N LEU A 214 -0.41 -16.19 -7.16
CA LEU A 214 0.41 -16.69 -6.05
C LEU A 214 -0.14 -17.99 -5.46
N ILE A 215 -1.46 -18.10 -5.32
CA ILE A 215 -2.11 -19.32 -4.85
C ILE A 215 -1.96 -20.43 -5.89
N LEU A 216 -2.26 -20.13 -7.16
CA LEU A 216 -2.21 -21.09 -8.26
C LEU A 216 -0.79 -21.57 -8.62
N ASN A 217 0.25 -20.85 -8.17
CA ASN A 217 1.63 -21.28 -8.35
C ASN A 217 1.92 -22.60 -7.62
N ASN A 218 1.26 -22.81 -6.47
CA ASN A 218 1.57 -23.90 -5.55
C ASN A 218 0.62 -25.09 -5.66
N GLU A 219 -0.57 -24.91 -6.26
CA GLU A 219 -1.60 -25.95 -6.30
C GLU A 219 -2.62 -25.73 -7.42
N VAL A 220 -3.29 -26.82 -7.81
CA VAL A 220 -4.49 -26.79 -8.66
C VAL A 220 -5.71 -26.67 -7.75
N ILE A 221 -6.52 -25.63 -7.93
CA ILE A 221 -7.62 -25.31 -7.00
C ILE A 221 -8.92 -24.98 -7.75
N SER A 222 -10.06 -25.28 -7.12
CA SER A 222 -11.39 -24.94 -7.66
C SER A 222 -11.66 -23.44 -7.59
N ARG A 223 -12.51 -22.92 -8.49
CA ARG A 223 -12.91 -21.51 -8.51
C ARG A 223 -13.52 -21.05 -7.18
N GLY A 224 -14.37 -21.89 -6.59
CA GLY A 224 -14.99 -21.61 -5.29
C GLY A 224 -13.93 -21.42 -4.20
N ASN A 225 -13.04 -22.40 -4.04
CA ASN A 225 -12.01 -22.37 -3.01
C ASN A 225 -10.98 -21.26 -3.25
N LEU A 226 -10.64 -20.97 -4.52
CA LEU A 226 -9.77 -19.85 -4.87
C LEU A 226 -10.36 -18.52 -4.42
N TYR A 227 -11.66 -18.31 -4.66
CA TYR A 227 -12.35 -17.08 -4.27
C TYR A 227 -12.49 -16.97 -2.76
N GLU A 228 -12.74 -18.06 -2.05
CA GLU A 228 -12.71 -18.09 -0.58
C GLU A 228 -11.34 -17.72 -0.03
N LYS A 229 -10.25 -18.32 -0.55
CA LYS A 229 -8.88 -18.05 -0.06
C LYS A 229 -8.44 -16.59 -0.22
N ILE A 230 -8.98 -15.87 -1.21
CA ILE A 230 -8.67 -14.44 -1.41
C ILE A 230 -9.78 -13.51 -0.89
N ASN A 231 -10.74 -14.03 -0.11
CA ASN A 231 -11.89 -13.30 0.41
C ASN A 231 -12.67 -12.52 -0.67
N TYR A 232 -12.91 -13.16 -1.82
CA TYR A 232 -13.65 -12.60 -2.96
C TYR A 232 -15.17 -12.79 -2.79
N THR A 233 -15.78 -12.06 -1.85
CA THR A 233 -17.22 -12.16 -1.56
C THR A 233 -18.04 -11.16 -2.39
N ASN A 234 -18.81 -11.70 -3.35
CA ASN A 234 -19.97 -11.10 -4.03
C ASN A 234 -20.00 -9.57 -4.22
N ALA A 235 -18.90 -8.98 -4.67
CA ALA A 235 -18.89 -7.61 -5.16
C ALA A 235 -19.62 -7.57 -6.52
N TYR A 236 -20.49 -6.57 -6.68
CA TYR A 236 -21.39 -6.33 -7.82
C TYR A 236 -20.77 -6.66 -9.19
N LYS A 237 -21.63 -6.94 -10.19
CA LYS A 237 -21.34 -7.39 -11.57
C LYS A 237 -20.10 -6.81 -12.30
N ASN A 238 -19.47 -5.73 -11.83
CA ASN A 238 -18.24 -5.13 -12.37
C ASN A 238 -16.94 -5.91 -12.07
N HIS A 239 -16.99 -6.89 -11.17
CA HIS A 239 -15.89 -7.79 -10.79
C HIS A 239 -15.79 -9.06 -11.67
N GLN A 240 -16.62 -9.13 -12.71
CA GLN A 240 -16.66 -10.21 -13.69
C GLN A 240 -15.48 -10.05 -14.69
N ARG A 241 -14.35 -10.73 -14.58
CA ARG A 241 -13.91 -11.83 -13.74
C ARG A 241 -12.38 -11.71 -13.76
N SER A 242 -11.74 -11.28 -12.67
CA SER A 242 -10.26 -11.23 -12.57
C SER A 242 -9.59 -12.52 -13.07
N LEU A 243 -10.20 -13.66 -12.77
CA LEU A 243 -9.76 -14.96 -13.27
C LEU A 243 -9.89 -15.11 -14.80
N LYS A 244 -10.93 -14.54 -15.42
CA LYS A 244 -11.10 -14.53 -16.88
C LYS A 244 -10.10 -13.63 -17.58
N VAL A 245 -9.73 -12.52 -16.96
CA VAL A 245 -8.64 -11.66 -17.46
C VAL A 245 -7.32 -12.46 -17.44
N LEU A 246 -7.02 -13.16 -16.34
CA LEU A 246 -5.85 -14.04 -16.26
C LEU A 246 -5.89 -15.19 -17.29
N GLU A 247 -7.07 -15.77 -17.55
CA GLU A 247 -7.25 -16.77 -18.64
C GLU A 247 -6.94 -16.16 -20.01
N ASN A 248 -7.47 -14.96 -20.30
CA ASN A 248 -7.29 -14.29 -21.58
C ASN A 248 -5.82 -13.91 -21.82
N LEU A 249 -5.12 -13.47 -20.77
CA LEU A 249 -3.66 -13.24 -20.79
C LEU A 249 -2.85 -14.53 -20.88
N LYS A 250 -3.51 -15.70 -20.84
CA LYS A 250 -2.93 -17.05 -20.82
C LYS A 250 -2.00 -17.29 -19.64
N LEU A 251 -2.25 -16.64 -18.51
CA LEU A 251 -1.46 -16.81 -17.27
C LEU A 251 -1.99 -17.98 -16.43
N VAL A 252 -3.26 -18.34 -16.60
CA VAL A 252 -3.91 -19.48 -15.95
C VAL A 252 -4.76 -20.25 -16.97
N GLU A 253 -5.00 -21.53 -16.72
CA GLU A 253 -5.83 -22.37 -17.58
C GLU A 253 -6.75 -23.29 -16.77
N GLN A 254 -7.81 -23.75 -17.44
CA GLN A 254 -8.80 -24.68 -16.90
C GLN A 254 -8.32 -26.12 -17.08
N THR A 255 -8.60 -26.99 -16.10
CA THR A 255 -8.18 -28.41 -16.13
C THR A 255 -9.35 -29.40 -16.31
N GLU A 256 -10.40 -29.00 -17.05
CA GLU A 256 -11.51 -29.83 -17.57
C GLU A 256 -12.66 -30.31 -16.63
N GLU A 257 -12.63 -30.09 -15.32
CA GLU A 257 -13.78 -30.46 -14.46
C GLU A 257 -14.89 -29.37 -14.42
N LYS A 258 -15.83 -29.39 -15.38
CA LYS A 258 -17.11 -28.63 -15.37
C LYS A 258 -16.94 -27.09 -15.58
N PRO A 259 -16.83 -26.60 -16.84
CA PRO A 259 -16.37 -25.24 -17.20
C PRO A 259 -17.17 -24.09 -16.57
N ASN A 260 -18.47 -24.30 -16.35
CA ASN A 260 -19.35 -23.25 -15.82
C ASN A 260 -19.58 -23.35 -14.30
N SER A 261 -19.08 -24.40 -13.64
CA SER A 261 -19.30 -24.65 -12.22
C SER A 261 -18.29 -23.95 -11.31
N SER A 262 -18.67 -23.66 -10.06
CA SER A 262 -17.71 -23.28 -9.00
C SER A 262 -16.67 -24.38 -8.74
N LYS A 263 -16.96 -25.61 -9.18
CA LYS A 263 -16.07 -26.76 -9.14
C LYS A 263 -14.99 -26.75 -10.24
N GLN A 264 -15.07 -25.87 -11.23
CA GLN A 264 -14.02 -25.72 -12.25
C GLN A 264 -12.68 -25.45 -11.59
N LYS A 265 -11.69 -26.29 -11.90
CA LYS A 265 -10.32 -26.17 -11.41
C LYS A 265 -9.45 -25.36 -12.35
N TYR A 266 -8.50 -24.66 -11.75
CA TYR A 266 -7.55 -23.79 -12.41
C TYR A 266 -6.13 -24.16 -12.00
N ARG A 267 -5.19 -23.98 -12.93
CA ARG A 267 -3.76 -24.06 -12.68
C ARG A 267 -3.03 -22.94 -13.38
N ILE A 268 -1.84 -22.60 -12.89
CA ILE A 268 -0.95 -21.66 -13.57
C ILE A 268 -0.37 -22.27 -14.85
N THR A 269 -0.25 -21.48 -15.91
CA THR A 269 0.41 -21.90 -17.17
C THR A 269 1.93 -21.71 -17.09
N SER A 270 2.67 -22.14 -18.11
CA SER A 270 4.09 -21.80 -18.27
C SER A 270 4.31 -20.28 -18.31
N LYS A 271 3.51 -19.55 -19.10
CA LYS A 271 3.55 -18.07 -19.16
C LYS A 271 3.28 -17.42 -17.79
N GLY A 272 2.35 -17.98 -17.02
CA GLY A 272 2.08 -17.53 -15.64
C GLY A 272 3.28 -17.75 -14.72
N ARG A 273 3.94 -18.90 -14.80
CA ARG A 273 5.15 -19.19 -14.00
C ARG A 273 6.32 -18.31 -14.41
N GLU A 274 6.53 -18.08 -15.70
CA GLU A 274 7.54 -17.15 -16.20
C GLU A 274 7.31 -15.73 -15.68
N LEU A 275 6.05 -15.29 -15.65
CA LEU A 275 5.69 -14.02 -15.04
C LEU A 275 6.09 -13.99 -13.55
N LEU A 276 5.76 -15.01 -12.76
CA LEU A 276 6.15 -15.07 -11.34
C LEU A 276 7.68 -15.10 -11.15
N ASN A 277 8.38 -15.98 -11.87
CA ASN A 277 9.84 -16.12 -11.81
C ASN A 277 10.55 -14.81 -12.18
N SER A 278 10.04 -14.06 -13.17
CA SER A 278 10.57 -12.75 -13.58
C SER A 278 10.41 -11.65 -12.52
N ASN A 279 9.67 -11.93 -11.44
CA ASN A 279 9.49 -11.08 -10.27
C ASN A 279 10.22 -11.60 -9.02
N GLY A 280 10.99 -12.68 -9.14
CA GLY A 280 11.65 -13.30 -8.00
C GLY A 280 10.70 -14.04 -7.06
N ILE A 281 9.57 -14.52 -7.61
CA ILE A 281 8.49 -15.26 -6.93
C ILE A 281 8.47 -16.70 -7.43
#